data_AF-A0A942JBZ9-F1
#
_entry.id   AF-A0A942JBZ9-F1
#
_cell.length_a   1.000
_cell.length_b   1.000
_cell.length_c   1.000
_cell.angle_alpha   90.00
_cell.angle_beta   90.00
_cell.angle_gamma   90.00
#
_symmetry.space_group_name_H-M   'P 1'
#
loop_
_entity.id
_entity.type
_entity.pdbx_description
1 polymer ?
#
loop_
_entity_poly.entity_id
_entity_poly.type
_entity_poly.pdbx_seq_one_letter_code
_entity_poly.pdbx_strand_id
1 'polypeptide(L)'
;MATKIEVQVPVERQKAAQAAGNFELDDLPGRLATPDAAVRVGKTPKADKALKTVRSLNGITKLNVNQVIANYGRSESRWAMAFQKRRAGGAEFHELLSYARQIIGLDEDGQLQICLMGHAGQGPCIPLWVPREEVTLTVQPNDIILRFDDMSFDW
;
A
#
# COMPACT_ATOMS: atom_id res chain seq x y z
N MET A 1 -27.63 -4.31 14.13
CA MET A 1 -26.28 -4.87 13.90
C MET A 1 -25.81 -4.32 12.56
N ALA A 2 -24.81 -3.44 12.56
CA ALA A 2 -24.26 -2.94 11.29
C ALA A 2 -23.59 -4.12 10.57
N THR A 3 -24.01 -4.38 9.34
CA THR A 3 -23.41 -5.41 8.48
C THR A 3 -21.94 -5.08 8.35
N LYS A 4 -21.04 -5.97 8.79
CA LYS A 4 -19.60 -5.77 8.65
C LYS A 4 -19.27 -5.77 7.14
N ILE A 5 -19.08 -4.59 6.56
CA ILE A 5 -18.74 -4.46 5.15
C ILE A 5 -17.29 -4.92 5.00
N GLU A 6 -17.10 -5.98 4.20
CA GLU A 6 -15.80 -6.56 3.90
C GLU A 6 -15.68 -6.71 2.38
N VAL A 7 -14.59 -6.20 1.82
CA VAL A 7 -14.36 -6.16 0.38
C VAL A 7 -13.02 -6.82 0.05
N GLN A 8 -13.07 -7.80 -0.85
CA GLN A 8 -11.88 -8.38 -1.44
C GLN A 8 -11.43 -7.51 -2.61
N VAL A 9 -10.24 -6.91 -2.50
CA VAL A 9 -9.58 -6.20 -3.60
C VAL A 9 -8.89 -7.24 -4.50
N PRO A 10 -9.22 -7.31 -5.80
CA PRO A 10 -8.50 -8.12 -6.77
C PRO A 10 -7.02 -7.76 -6.85
N VAL A 11 -6.17 -8.71 -7.22
CA VAL A 11 -4.73 -8.49 -7.35
C VAL A 11 -4.26 -8.84 -8.76
N GLU A 12 -3.64 -7.88 -9.43
CA GLU A 12 -2.96 -8.07 -10.71
C GLU A 12 -1.45 -8.11 -10.50
N ARG A 13 -0.81 -9.19 -10.95
CA ARG A 13 0.65 -9.34 -10.88
C ARG A 13 1.29 -8.94 -12.20
N GLN A 14 2.11 -7.91 -12.16
CA GLN A 14 2.89 -7.47 -13.30
C GLN A 14 4.31 -8.03 -13.24
N LYS A 15 4.92 -8.21 -14.42
CA LYS A 15 6.35 -8.46 -14.50
C LYS A 15 7.08 -7.20 -14.02
N ALA A 16 8.10 -7.39 -13.19
CA ALA A 16 8.96 -6.27 -12.81
C ALA A 16 9.66 -5.74 -14.07
N ALA A 17 9.59 -4.42 -14.30
CA ALA A 17 10.28 -3.79 -15.43
C ALA A 17 11.81 -3.88 -15.30
N GLN A 18 12.33 -4.01 -14.07
CA GLN A 18 13.74 -4.22 -13.74
C GLN A 18 13.87 -5.14 -12.51
N ALA A 19 15.07 -5.69 -12.27
CA ALA A 19 15.37 -6.40 -11.03
C ALA A 19 15.28 -5.43 -9.84
N ALA A 20 14.11 -5.36 -9.21
CA ALA A 20 13.93 -4.59 -8.00
C ALA A 20 14.76 -5.24 -6.88
N GLY A 21 15.80 -4.54 -6.44
CA GLY A 21 16.58 -4.96 -5.28
C GLY A 21 15.70 -5.13 -4.05
N ASN A 22 16.07 -6.05 -3.16
CA ASN A 22 15.32 -6.30 -1.94
C ASN A 22 15.41 -5.10 -0.98
N PHE A 23 14.36 -4.90 -0.20
CA PHE A 23 14.34 -4.03 0.98
C PHE A 23 13.48 -4.69 2.06
N GLU A 24 13.80 -4.43 3.32
CA GLU A 24 13.09 -4.95 4.47
C GLU A 24 12.04 -3.96 4.98
N LEU A 25 11.08 -4.46 5.77
CA LEU A 25 10.04 -3.60 6.34
C LEU A 25 10.65 -2.49 7.21
N ASP A 26 11.71 -2.83 7.95
CA ASP A 26 12.45 -1.91 8.82
C ASP A 26 13.27 -0.87 8.04
N ASP A 27 13.44 -1.03 6.71
CA ASP A 27 14.06 0.00 5.87
C ASP A 27 13.11 1.16 5.56
N LEU A 28 11.81 1.02 5.88
CA LEU A 28 10.83 2.08 5.63
C LEU A 28 10.86 3.15 6.75
N PRO A 29 10.60 4.42 6.41
CA PRO A 29 10.64 5.51 7.39
C PRO A 29 9.34 5.63 8.20
N GLY A 30 9.46 6.07 9.45
CA GLY A 30 8.33 6.46 10.29
C GLY A 30 7.30 5.33 10.46
N ARG A 31 6.02 5.66 10.39
CA ARG A 31 4.93 4.69 10.56
C ARG A 31 4.87 3.63 9.44
N LEU A 32 5.54 3.82 8.31
CA LEU A 32 5.60 2.81 7.24
C LEU A 32 6.32 1.52 7.67
N ALA A 33 7.27 1.58 8.59
CA ALA A 33 7.93 0.40 9.16
C ALA A 33 7.04 -0.36 10.18
N THR A 34 5.96 0.26 10.65
CA THR A 34 5.07 -0.30 11.66
C THR A 34 3.62 -0.39 11.20
N PRO A 35 3.32 -1.04 10.06
CA PRO A 35 1.94 -1.24 9.60
C PRO A 35 1.20 -2.24 10.50
N ASP A 36 -0.11 -2.30 10.45
CA ASP A 36 -0.90 -3.28 11.21
C ASP A 36 -0.77 -4.68 10.60
N ALA A 37 -0.59 -4.76 9.29
CA ALA A 37 -0.24 -5.98 8.58
C ALA A 37 0.70 -5.72 7.39
N ALA A 38 1.51 -6.70 7.01
CA ALA A 38 2.40 -6.57 5.85
C ALA A 38 2.70 -7.92 5.17
N VAL A 39 2.84 -7.88 3.84
CA VAL A 39 3.20 -9.04 2.99
C VAL A 39 4.21 -8.61 1.93
N ARG A 40 5.26 -9.40 1.74
CA ARG A 40 6.16 -9.30 0.58
C ARG A 40 5.61 -10.13 -0.56
N VAL A 41 5.55 -9.52 -1.74
CA VAL A 41 5.07 -10.14 -2.97
C VAL A 41 6.19 -11.00 -3.57
N GLY A 42 5.91 -12.30 -3.74
CA GLY A 42 6.79 -13.23 -4.42
C GLY A 42 6.64 -13.19 -5.94
N LYS A 43 7.56 -13.85 -6.65
CA LYS A 43 7.44 -14.09 -8.09
C LYS A 43 6.20 -14.91 -8.46
N THR A 44 5.73 -15.74 -7.53
CA THR A 44 4.50 -16.53 -7.62
C THR A 44 3.71 -16.39 -6.32
N PRO A 45 2.39 -16.64 -6.31
CA PRO A 45 1.59 -16.55 -5.09
C PRO A 45 2.09 -17.42 -3.94
N LYS A 46 2.64 -18.60 -4.25
CA LYS A 46 3.22 -19.51 -3.24
C LYS A 46 4.53 -18.98 -2.62
N ALA A 47 5.17 -18.01 -3.26
CA ALA A 47 6.40 -17.38 -2.81
C ALA A 47 6.15 -16.05 -2.08
N ASP A 48 4.89 -15.65 -1.88
CA ASP A 48 4.58 -14.51 -1.02
C ASP A 48 5.02 -14.81 0.42
N LYS A 49 5.55 -13.80 1.09
CA LYS A 49 6.07 -13.93 2.46
C LYS A 49 5.31 -12.98 3.38
N ALA A 50 4.65 -13.54 4.39
CA ALA A 50 4.11 -12.75 5.49
C ALA A 50 5.24 -12.00 6.21
N LEU A 51 5.06 -10.70 6.40
CA LEU A 51 5.99 -9.87 7.17
C LEU A 51 5.39 -9.48 8.54
N LYS A 52 4.07 -9.25 8.61
CA LYS A 52 3.39 -8.89 9.85
C LYS A 52 1.91 -9.27 9.85
N THR A 53 1.42 -9.84 10.96
CA THR A 53 0.02 -10.18 11.31
C THR A 53 -0.73 -11.11 10.35
N VAL A 54 -0.76 -10.83 9.05
CA VAL A 54 -1.48 -11.59 8.03
C VAL A 54 -0.61 -12.68 7.40
N ARG A 55 -1.24 -13.77 6.95
CA ARG A 55 -0.53 -14.95 6.43
C ARG A 55 -0.33 -14.95 4.91
N SER A 56 -1.04 -14.11 4.16
CA SER A 56 -1.00 -14.14 2.69
C SER A 56 -1.41 -12.81 2.07
N LEU A 57 -1.07 -12.63 0.79
CA LEU A 57 -1.50 -11.47 0.00
C LEU A 57 -3.02 -11.38 -0.12
N ASN A 58 -3.72 -12.52 -0.27
CA ASN A 58 -5.19 -12.50 -0.26
C ASN A 58 -5.76 -12.03 1.08
N GLY A 59 -5.08 -12.35 2.19
CA GLY A 59 -5.51 -11.93 3.52
C GLY A 59 -5.32 -10.43 3.74
N ILE A 60 -4.26 -9.82 3.19
CA ILE A 60 -4.02 -8.38 3.35
C ILE A 60 -4.92 -7.53 2.45
N THR A 61 -5.37 -8.05 1.30
CA THR A 61 -6.25 -7.33 0.36
C THR A 61 -7.73 -7.51 0.63
N LYS A 62 -8.07 -8.19 1.72
CA LYS A 62 -9.44 -8.26 2.26
C LYS A 62 -9.62 -7.13 3.26
N LEU A 63 -10.25 -6.05 2.80
CA LEU A 63 -10.40 -4.81 3.56
C LEU A 63 -11.73 -4.79 4.30
N ASN A 64 -11.68 -4.30 5.54
CA ASN A 64 -12.82 -3.80 6.28
C ASN A 64 -12.87 -2.28 6.16
N VAL A 65 -14.01 -1.69 6.54
CA VAL A 65 -14.18 -0.23 6.65
C VAL A 65 -13.01 0.36 7.44
N ASN A 66 -12.51 1.52 6.99
CA ASN A 66 -11.38 2.24 7.59
C ASN A 66 -10.07 1.42 7.57
N GLN A 67 -9.90 0.54 6.58
CA GLN A 67 -8.63 -0.10 6.30
C GLN A 67 -8.08 0.37 4.97
N VAL A 68 -6.78 0.62 4.94
CA VAL A 68 -6.05 1.07 3.76
C VAL A 68 -4.87 0.16 3.52
N ILE A 69 -4.64 -0.17 2.26
CA ILE A 69 -3.40 -0.80 1.80
C ILE A 69 -2.58 0.14 0.93
N ALA A 70 -1.27 0.03 1.05
CA ALA A 70 -0.30 0.76 0.24
C ALA A 70 0.73 -0.20 -0.36
N ASN A 71 1.01 -0.04 -1.65
CA ASN A 71 2.05 -0.80 -2.35
C ASN A 71 3.36 -0.01 -2.37
N TYR A 72 4.43 -0.57 -1.78
CA TYR A 72 5.79 -0.06 -1.91
C TYR A 72 6.69 -1.03 -2.67
N GLY A 73 7.31 -0.52 -3.73
CA GLY A 73 8.50 -1.13 -4.30
C GLY A 73 9.78 -0.50 -3.73
N ARG A 74 10.92 -0.95 -4.27
CA ARG A 74 12.24 -0.48 -3.84
C ARG A 74 12.46 1.01 -4.12
N SER A 75 11.99 1.50 -5.26
CA SER A 75 12.15 2.91 -5.64
C SER A 75 11.34 3.81 -4.72
N GLU A 76 10.09 3.43 -4.47
CA GLU A 76 9.15 4.09 -3.57
C GLU A 76 9.72 4.16 -2.14
N SER A 77 10.25 3.05 -1.63
CA SER A 77 10.95 2.98 -0.33
C SER A 77 12.15 3.96 -0.28
N ARG A 78 12.98 3.98 -1.33
CA ARG A 78 14.14 4.89 -1.38
C ARG A 78 13.73 6.36 -1.40
N TRP A 79 12.66 6.70 -2.12
CA TRP A 79 12.18 8.08 -2.20
C TRP A 79 11.60 8.55 -0.86
N ALA A 80 10.79 7.72 -0.20
CA ALA A 80 10.29 8.00 1.15
C ALA A 80 11.44 8.21 2.15
N MET A 81 12.46 7.34 2.11
CA MET A 81 13.64 7.47 2.97
C MET A 81 14.45 8.74 2.69
N ALA A 82 14.61 9.12 1.42
CA ALA A 82 15.29 10.35 1.05
C ALA A 82 14.50 11.58 1.55
N PHE A 83 13.17 11.54 1.46
CA PHE A 83 12.30 12.59 1.95
C PHE A 83 12.37 12.74 3.48
N GLN A 84 12.26 11.63 4.22
CA GLN A 84 12.44 11.59 5.67
C GLN A 84 13.75 12.27 6.09
N LYS A 85 14.86 11.96 5.39
CA LYS A 85 16.17 12.58 5.66
C LYS A 85 16.19 14.07 5.36
N ARG A 86 15.60 14.52 4.25
CA ARG A 86 15.50 15.96 3.92
C ARG A 86 14.68 16.75 4.93
N ARG A 87 13.68 16.12 5.54
CA ARG A 87 12.86 16.68 6.63
C ARG A 87 13.51 16.53 8.01
N ALA A 88 14.78 16.14 8.09
CA ALA A 88 15.49 15.89 9.35
C ALA A 88 14.75 14.90 10.28
N GLY A 89 14.04 13.93 9.71
CA GLY A 89 13.25 12.95 10.45
C GLY A 89 11.83 13.40 10.81
N GLY A 90 11.43 14.63 10.46
CA GLY A 90 10.12 15.19 10.78
C GLY A 90 9.08 15.09 9.65
N ALA A 91 9.23 14.18 8.68
CA ALA A 91 8.19 14.00 7.67
C ALA A 91 6.96 13.36 8.30
N GLU A 92 5.79 13.83 7.90
CA GLU A 92 4.53 13.29 8.37
C GLU A 92 4.19 11.98 7.67
N PHE A 93 3.36 11.17 8.31
CA PHE A 93 3.01 9.86 7.78
C PHE A 93 2.37 9.94 6.38
N HIS A 94 1.46 10.90 6.15
CA HIS A 94 0.80 11.06 4.86
C HIS A 94 1.78 11.48 3.74
N GLU A 95 2.80 12.30 4.06
CA GLU A 95 3.86 12.67 3.13
C GLU A 95 4.75 11.48 2.75
N LEU A 96 4.95 10.55 3.70
CA LEU A 96 5.68 9.31 3.41
C LEU A 96 4.82 8.35 2.61
N LEU A 97 3.52 8.25 2.94
CA LEU A 97 2.55 7.39 2.29
C LEU A 97 2.33 7.78 0.81
N SER A 98 2.44 9.06 0.48
CA SER A 98 2.29 9.54 -0.90
C SER A 98 3.38 9.05 -1.86
N TYR A 99 4.43 8.39 -1.36
CA TYR A 99 5.42 7.70 -2.19
C TYR A 99 5.01 6.29 -2.62
N ALA A 100 3.93 5.74 -2.07
CA ALA A 100 3.40 4.44 -2.48
C ALA A 100 3.07 4.44 -3.98
N ARG A 101 3.23 3.30 -4.65
CA ARG A 101 2.82 3.17 -6.06
C ARG A 101 1.31 3.27 -6.23
N GLN A 102 0.59 2.76 -5.24
CA GLN A 102 -0.86 2.67 -5.23
C GLN A 102 -1.32 2.61 -3.78
N ILE A 103 -2.39 3.35 -3.47
CA ILE A 103 -3.09 3.29 -2.18
C ILE A 103 -4.53 2.90 -2.47
N ILE A 104 -5.07 1.94 -1.72
CA ILE A 104 -6.47 1.52 -1.82
C ILE A 104 -7.06 1.50 -0.42
N GLY A 105 -8.18 2.20 -0.22
CA GLY A 105 -8.92 2.24 1.03
C GLY A 105 -10.36 1.77 0.85
N LEU A 106 -10.99 1.32 1.93
CA LEU A 106 -12.44 1.12 2.01
C LEU A 106 -13.02 2.14 2.98
N ASP A 107 -13.91 3.00 2.50
CA ASP A 107 -14.54 4.04 3.32
C ASP A 107 -15.72 3.53 4.15
N GLU A 108 -16.36 4.44 4.90
CA GLU A 108 -17.49 4.14 5.77
C GLU A 108 -18.76 3.75 5.00
N ASP A 109 -18.90 4.21 3.76
CA ASP A 109 -20.00 3.89 2.86
C ASP A 109 -19.79 2.55 2.13
N GLY A 110 -18.64 1.90 2.35
CA GLY A 110 -18.26 0.64 1.70
C GLY A 110 -17.79 0.80 0.25
N GLN A 111 -17.41 2.00 -0.15
CA GLN A 111 -16.82 2.29 -1.46
C GLN A 111 -15.29 2.15 -1.40
N LEU A 112 -14.72 1.59 -2.46
CA LEU A 112 -13.28 1.54 -2.61
C LEU A 112 -12.77 2.88 -3.15
N GLN A 113 -11.79 3.43 -2.45
CA GLN A 113 -11.03 4.59 -2.90
C GLN A 113 -9.70 4.10 -3.43
N ILE A 114 -9.30 4.56 -4.61
CA ILE A 114 -7.93 4.37 -5.10
C ILE A 114 -7.27 5.74 -5.19
N CYS A 115 -6.04 5.83 -4.71
CA CYS A 115 -5.21 6.98 -5.01
C CYS A 115 -3.99 6.51 -5.79
N LEU A 116 -3.93 6.98 -7.04
CA LEU A 116 -2.80 6.76 -7.93
C LEU A 116 -1.81 7.89 -7.65
N MET A 117 -0.72 7.53 -6.98
CA MET A 117 0.38 8.47 -6.82
C MET A 117 1.11 8.57 -8.14
N GLY A 118 1.28 9.79 -8.65
CA GLY A 118 2.29 10.04 -9.68
C GLY A 118 3.68 9.64 -9.16
N HIS A 119 4.65 9.50 -10.07
CA HIS A 119 6.05 9.35 -9.64
C HIS A 119 6.40 10.42 -8.59
N ALA A 120 7.18 10.02 -7.59
CA ALA A 120 7.76 10.91 -6.59
C ALA A 120 8.19 12.26 -7.19
N GLY A 121 7.43 13.33 -6.93
CA GLY A 121 7.72 14.68 -7.40
C GLY A 121 7.11 15.10 -8.75
N GLN A 122 6.16 14.34 -9.32
CA GLN A 122 5.52 14.68 -10.59
C GLN A 122 4.13 15.34 -10.50
N GLY A 123 3.58 15.57 -9.30
CA GLY A 123 2.33 16.32 -9.16
C GLY A 123 1.49 15.91 -7.95
N PRO A 124 0.32 16.55 -7.78
CA PRO A 124 -0.62 16.18 -6.73
C PRO A 124 -1.14 14.76 -6.95
N CYS A 125 -1.35 14.05 -5.84
CA CYS A 125 -2.06 12.79 -5.81
C CYS A 125 -3.45 12.98 -6.42
N ILE A 126 -3.88 12.08 -7.29
CA ILE A 126 -5.24 12.12 -7.84
C ILE A 126 -6.04 11.02 -7.15
N PRO A 127 -6.88 11.37 -6.16
CA PRO A 127 -7.85 10.43 -5.64
C PRO A 127 -8.89 10.15 -6.72
N LEU A 128 -9.08 8.87 -7.01
CA LEU A 128 -10.10 8.40 -7.92
C LEU A 128 -11.10 7.58 -7.10
N TRP A 129 -12.36 7.96 -7.24
CA TRP A 129 -13.47 7.19 -6.76
C TRP A 129 -13.87 6.27 -7.90
N VAL A 130 -13.75 4.98 -7.69
CA VAL A 130 -13.94 3.98 -8.73
C VAL A 130 -14.85 2.87 -8.21
N PRO A 131 -15.76 2.36 -9.04
CA PRO A 131 -16.58 1.22 -8.69
C PRO A 131 -15.72 0.04 -8.21
N ARG A 132 -16.27 -0.78 -7.33
CA ARG A 132 -15.56 -1.92 -6.75
C ARG A 132 -14.96 -2.85 -7.81
N GLU A 133 -15.65 -3.05 -8.93
CA GLU A 133 -15.21 -3.88 -10.05
C GLU A 133 -14.05 -3.29 -10.87
N GLU A 134 -13.79 -1.98 -10.74
CA GLU A 134 -12.73 -1.29 -11.48
C GLU A 134 -11.43 -1.16 -10.67
N VAL A 135 -11.47 -1.43 -9.36
CA VAL A 135 -10.30 -1.37 -8.48
C VAL A 135 -9.55 -2.70 -8.50
N THR A 136 -8.27 -2.65 -8.86
CA THR A 136 -7.36 -3.79 -8.74
C THR A 136 -6.04 -3.33 -8.14
N LEU A 137 -5.50 -4.08 -7.18
CA LEU A 137 -4.17 -3.87 -6.63
C LEU A 137 -3.13 -4.41 -7.62
N THR A 138 -2.32 -3.53 -8.17
CA THR A 138 -1.24 -3.88 -9.08
C THR A 138 0.05 -4.08 -8.30
N VAL A 139 0.64 -5.27 -8.40
CA VAL A 139 1.85 -5.65 -7.66
C VAL A 139 2.95 -6.20 -8.56
N GLN A 140 4.19 -6.01 -8.14
CA GLN A 140 5.39 -6.57 -8.75
C GLN A 140 6.16 -7.43 -7.74
N PRO A 141 6.96 -8.40 -8.19
CA PRO A 141 7.84 -9.15 -7.30
C PRO A 141 8.73 -8.23 -6.45
N ASN A 142 8.88 -8.57 -5.16
CA ASN A 142 9.58 -7.82 -4.12
C ASN A 142 8.89 -6.55 -3.62
N ASP A 143 7.72 -6.18 -4.14
CA ASP A 143 6.89 -5.17 -3.48
C ASP A 143 6.52 -5.63 -2.06
N ILE A 144 6.36 -4.67 -1.15
CA ILE A 144 5.76 -4.86 0.16
C ILE A 144 4.41 -4.17 0.18
N ILE A 145 3.37 -4.96 0.43
CA ILE A 145 2.02 -4.43 0.68
C ILE A 145 1.89 -4.22 2.17
N LEU A 146 1.56 -2.98 2.54
CA LEU A 146 1.35 -2.53 3.91
C LEU A 146 -0.16 -2.36 4.11
N ARG A 147 -0.71 -2.78 5.24
CA ARG A 147 -2.07 -2.44 5.66
C ARG A 147 -2.02 -1.64 6.94
N PHE A 148 -2.84 -0.61 6.98
CA PHE A 148 -3.07 0.23 8.14
C PHE A 148 -4.56 0.16 8.47
N ASP A 149 -4.84 -0.13 9.72
CA ASP A 149 -6.19 -0.22 10.27
C ASP A 149 -6.57 1.13 10.92
N ASP A 150 -7.87 1.33 11.14
CA ASP A 150 -8.46 2.54 11.73
C ASP A 150 -8.03 3.84 11.03
N MET A 151 -8.02 3.80 9.71
CA MET A 151 -7.66 4.93 8.87
C MET A 151 -8.61 5.06 7.69
N SER A 152 -9.22 6.23 7.59
CA SER A 152 -9.85 6.73 6.38
C SER A 152 -9.03 7.88 5.82
N PHE A 153 -9.19 8.14 4.54
CA PHE A 153 -8.65 9.34 3.93
C PHE A 153 -9.79 10.10 3.26
N ASP A 154 -9.96 11.35 3.68
CA ASP A 154 -10.68 12.35 2.90
C ASP A 154 -9.65 13.01 1.98
N TRP A 155 -9.45 12.43 0.79
CA TRP A 155 -8.52 12.98 -0.20
C TRP A 155 -9.12 14.15 -0.97
#